data_AF-A0A2E4DIR2-F1
#
_entry.id   AF-A0A2E4DIR2-F1
#
_cell.length_a   1.000
_cell.length_b   1.000
_cell.length_c   1.000
_cell.angle_alpha   90.00
_cell.angle_beta   90.00
_cell.angle_gamma   90.00
#
_symmetry.space_group_name_H-M   'P 1'
#
loop_
_entity.id
_entity.type
_entity.pdbx_description
1 polymer ?
#
loop_
_entity_poly.entity_id
_entity_poly.type
_entity_poly.pdbx_seq_one_letter_code
_entity_poly.pdbx_strand_id
1 'polypeptide(L)'
;MSKPLTQIEPGTACTIKETGQSGTLEKIFYYPTKYEVKTDNGYTNHYTTHEIIFEGYERPKTKLNIPEAPYNGIGSSYASWTPFKANSQIRHHFSSSKEIVWKMITSLETYNVWFSGIQRAMPDIQSERYVHQFSFDKLPLIPGSFFKIRPASLAPWFRCRIITIEKEKEFGFDFRMTPFYKEYVSFKIEDAEQGVFVTCNRSSKGIFSFLSLLNWSSRKSKILRRLAAITPVIDFGKTDDESDDENAEDMWGGYASREDYINYAVNMGLQNNMDVINAITDKPTRGLAKAGLVRAKRTGETPPMPEKPAPGSKPSGASTANTGLSREQIVAMVVNKALDGDMDPINSIEDKPTRGIAKALMVKIKRGTAERPAMPEIPDTLSEQSENTVAESEEQLIERLVVTGLTGDMEEINALDNRVLRGKIKAAIVKAKRQK
;
A
#
# COMPACT_ATOMS: atom_id res chain seq x y z
N MET A 1 -4.99 -12.59 -36.12
CA MET A 1 -4.24 -11.31 -36.01
C MET A 1 -5.08 -10.23 -36.65
N SER A 2 -5.50 -9.20 -35.92
CA SER A 2 -6.23 -8.07 -36.51
C SER A 2 -5.29 -7.28 -37.41
N LYS A 3 -5.49 -7.32 -38.72
CA LYS A 3 -4.73 -6.49 -39.67
C LYS A 3 -4.96 -5.01 -39.34
N PRO A 4 -3.92 -4.17 -39.30
CA PRO A 4 -4.07 -2.75 -38.98
C PRO A 4 -4.87 -2.04 -40.09
N LEU A 5 -5.75 -1.13 -39.67
CA LEU A 5 -6.69 -0.36 -40.52
C LEU A 5 -6.02 0.56 -41.56
N THR A 6 -4.71 0.75 -41.44
CA THR A 6 -3.86 1.48 -42.39
C THR A 6 -3.32 0.59 -43.51
N GLN A 7 -3.53 -0.74 -43.44
CA GLN A 7 -3.08 -1.74 -44.41
C GLN A 7 -4.26 -2.45 -45.09
N ILE A 8 -5.44 -1.82 -45.15
CA ILE A 8 -6.57 -2.37 -45.86
C ILE A 8 -6.32 -2.19 -47.36
N GLU A 9 -6.45 -3.27 -48.11
CA GLU A 9 -6.29 -3.24 -49.56
C GLU A 9 -7.46 -2.49 -50.21
N PRO A 10 -7.20 -1.53 -51.11
CA PRO A 10 -8.23 -0.97 -51.98
C PRO A 10 -8.97 -2.11 -52.72
N GLY A 11 -10.30 -2.04 -52.76
CA GLY A 11 -11.17 -3.11 -53.25
C GLY A 11 -11.87 -3.92 -52.16
N THR A 12 -11.55 -3.69 -50.88
CA THR A 12 -12.19 -4.39 -49.76
C THR A 12 -13.66 -3.94 -49.60
N ALA A 13 -14.58 -4.91 -49.44
CA ALA A 13 -15.98 -4.66 -49.14
C ALA A 13 -16.17 -4.11 -47.72
N CYS A 14 -17.06 -3.13 -47.59
CA CYS A 14 -17.35 -2.47 -46.32
C CYS A 14 -18.83 -2.11 -46.19
N THR A 15 -19.28 -1.94 -44.95
CA THR A 15 -20.64 -1.54 -44.60
C THR A 15 -20.59 -0.25 -43.80
N ILE A 16 -21.42 0.71 -44.19
CA ILE A 16 -21.59 1.99 -43.49
C ILE A 16 -22.52 1.78 -42.29
N LYS A 17 -22.11 2.18 -41.08
CA LYS A 17 -22.87 1.91 -39.85
C LYS A 17 -24.20 2.65 -39.74
N GLU A 18 -24.24 3.90 -40.21
CA GLU A 18 -25.46 4.73 -40.09
C GLU A 18 -26.55 4.30 -41.07
N THR A 19 -26.17 3.93 -42.30
CA THR A 19 -27.11 3.62 -43.38
C THR A 19 -27.28 2.12 -43.65
N GLY A 20 -26.37 1.29 -43.14
CA GLY A 20 -26.33 -0.16 -43.42
C GLY A 20 -25.98 -0.49 -44.87
N GLN A 21 -25.58 0.49 -45.69
CA GLN A 21 -25.28 0.29 -47.10
C GLN A 21 -23.90 -0.35 -47.30
N SER A 22 -23.84 -1.27 -48.26
CA SER A 22 -22.60 -1.86 -48.74
C SER A 22 -21.86 -0.91 -49.67
N GLY A 23 -20.54 -0.99 -49.65
CA GLY A 23 -19.68 -0.24 -50.55
C GLY A 23 -18.27 -0.83 -50.61
N THR A 24 -17.48 -0.33 -51.56
CA THR A 24 -16.13 -0.81 -51.83
C THR A 24 -15.13 0.30 -51.55
N LEU A 25 -14.04 -0.03 -50.86
CA LEU A 25 -12.96 0.91 -50.58
C LEU A 25 -12.16 1.25 -51.84
N GLU A 26 -12.07 2.52 -52.22
CA GLU A 26 -11.22 2.96 -53.34
C GLU A 26 -9.88 3.51 -52.86
N LYS A 27 -9.89 4.29 -51.78
CA LYS A 27 -8.68 4.99 -51.32
C LYS A 27 -8.67 5.23 -49.81
N ILE A 28 -7.46 5.23 -49.25
CA ILE A 28 -7.22 5.57 -47.85
C ILE A 28 -6.40 6.87 -47.81
N PHE A 29 -6.91 7.85 -47.07
CA PHE A 29 -6.18 9.06 -46.68
C PHE A 29 -5.62 8.83 -45.28
N TYR A 30 -4.35 9.15 -45.03
CA TYR A 30 -3.67 8.82 -43.77
C TYR A 30 -3.69 9.93 -42.72
N TYR A 31 -4.04 11.17 -43.09
CA TYR A 31 -4.07 12.28 -42.14
C TYR A 31 -5.05 13.41 -42.53
N PRO A 32 -6.18 13.61 -41.82
CA PRO A 32 -6.78 12.65 -40.87
C PRO A 32 -7.19 11.36 -41.59
N THR A 33 -7.18 10.22 -40.88
CA THR A 33 -7.53 8.94 -41.50
C THR A 33 -8.96 8.94 -42.01
N LYS A 34 -9.13 8.86 -43.33
CA LYS A 34 -10.43 8.81 -44.01
C LYS A 34 -10.42 7.75 -45.10
N TYR A 35 -11.57 7.14 -45.31
CA TYR A 35 -11.76 6.09 -46.29
C TYR A 35 -12.73 6.59 -47.36
N GLU A 36 -12.26 6.58 -48.60
CA GLU A 36 -13.08 6.86 -49.76
C GLU A 36 -13.79 5.58 -50.17
N VAL A 37 -15.11 5.55 -49.99
CA VAL A 37 -15.94 4.38 -50.23
C VAL A 37 -16.91 4.69 -51.36
N LYS A 38 -16.95 3.81 -52.35
CA LYS A 38 -17.94 3.83 -53.43
C LYS A 38 -19.10 2.92 -53.08
N THR A 39 -20.28 3.51 -52.96
CA THR A 39 -21.53 2.78 -52.69
C THR A 39 -22.04 2.11 -53.98
N ASP A 40 -22.87 1.08 -53.85
CA ASP A 40 -23.52 0.39 -54.99
C ASP A 40 -24.29 1.35 -55.93
N ASN A 41 -24.71 2.51 -55.41
CA ASN A 41 -25.39 3.57 -56.15
C ASN A 41 -24.43 4.45 -57.01
N GLY A 42 -23.14 4.14 -57.03
CA GLY A 42 -22.13 4.85 -57.84
C GLY A 42 -21.60 6.15 -57.23
N TYR A 43 -22.08 6.55 -56.05
CA TYR A 43 -21.58 7.73 -55.33
C TYR A 43 -20.36 7.40 -54.47
N THR A 44 -19.40 8.32 -54.43
CA THR A 44 -18.19 8.22 -53.62
C THR A 44 -18.26 9.15 -52.43
N ASN A 45 -18.17 8.62 -51.22
CA ASN A 45 -18.23 9.38 -49.97
C ASN A 45 -17.01 9.08 -49.09
N HIS A 46 -16.69 10.03 -48.19
CA HIS A 46 -15.57 9.90 -47.27
C HIS A 46 -16.08 9.59 -45.86
N TYR A 47 -15.59 8.49 -45.28
CA TYR A 47 -15.98 8.06 -43.95
C TYR A 47 -14.80 8.02 -42.99
N THR A 48 -15.08 8.28 -41.71
CA THR A 48 -14.08 8.09 -40.65
C THR A 48 -13.98 6.63 -40.25
N THR A 49 -12.88 6.29 -39.57
CA THR A 49 -12.67 4.95 -39.02
C THR A 49 -13.86 4.47 -38.18
N HIS A 50 -14.61 5.34 -37.49
CA HIS A 50 -15.70 4.90 -36.61
C HIS A 50 -17.02 4.62 -37.34
N GLU A 51 -17.20 5.14 -38.55
CA GLU A 51 -18.45 5.11 -39.33
C GLU A 51 -18.58 3.89 -40.24
N ILE A 52 -17.48 3.16 -40.51
CA ILE A 52 -17.46 2.02 -41.43
C ILE A 52 -16.91 0.75 -40.78
N ILE A 53 -17.39 -0.39 -41.28
CA ILE A 53 -16.96 -1.74 -40.92
C ILE A 53 -16.45 -2.40 -42.18
N PHE A 54 -15.26 -2.99 -42.16
CA PHE A 54 -14.73 -3.76 -43.28
C PHE A 54 -14.97 -5.24 -43.05
N GLU A 55 -15.43 -5.96 -44.08
CA GLU A 55 -15.61 -7.40 -44.01
C GLU A 55 -14.25 -8.10 -43.83
N GLY A 56 -14.15 -9.02 -42.87
CA GLY A 56 -12.89 -9.70 -42.52
C GLY A 56 -11.94 -8.90 -41.62
N TYR A 57 -12.30 -7.69 -41.20
CA TYR A 57 -11.55 -6.90 -40.22
C TYR A 57 -12.37 -6.70 -38.95
N GLU A 58 -12.30 -7.68 -38.05
CA GLU A 58 -12.91 -7.58 -36.72
C GLU A 58 -12.15 -6.59 -35.84
N ARG A 59 -12.88 -5.66 -35.25
CA ARG A 59 -12.34 -4.79 -34.21
C ARG A 59 -12.66 -5.38 -32.85
N PRO A 60 -11.67 -5.62 -31.98
CA PRO A 60 -11.99 -5.82 -30.58
C PRO A 60 -12.70 -4.55 -30.09
N LYS A 61 -13.84 -4.72 -29.42
CA LYS A 61 -14.52 -3.59 -28.77
C LYS A 61 -13.52 -2.98 -27.80
N THR A 62 -13.09 -1.75 -28.09
CA THR A 62 -12.23 -0.99 -27.18
C THR A 62 -13.01 -0.77 -25.89
N LYS A 63 -12.59 -1.44 -24.82
CA LYS A 63 -13.04 -1.13 -23.47
C LYS A 63 -12.11 -0.05 -22.93
N LEU A 64 -12.69 1.02 -22.40
CA LEU A 64 -11.91 2.02 -21.68
C LEU A 64 -11.52 1.38 -20.34
N ASN A 65 -10.23 1.17 -20.12
CA ASN A 65 -9.71 0.70 -18.83
C ASN A 65 -9.86 1.85 -17.83
N ILE A 66 -11.00 1.87 -17.14
CA ILE A 66 -11.23 2.76 -16.01
C ILE A 66 -10.70 2.02 -14.78
N PRO A 67 -9.82 2.62 -13.98
CA PRO A 67 -9.39 1.99 -12.73
C PRO A 67 -10.60 1.72 -11.84
N GLU A 68 -10.61 0.57 -11.17
CA GLU A 68 -11.73 0.16 -10.31
C GLU A 68 -11.94 1.15 -9.15
N ALA A 69 -10.83 1.62 -8.57
CA ALA A 69 -10.82 2.70 -7.60
C ALA A 69 -10.49 4.06 -8.27
N PRO A 70 -11.32 5.10 -8.09
CA PRO A 70 -11.02 6.41 -8.63
C PRO A 70 -9.84 7.06 -7.92
N TYR A 71 -9.11 7.93 -8.63
CA TYR A 71 -8.00 8.70 -8.07
C TYR A 71 -8.44 9.52 -6.83
N ASN A 72 -7.69 9.40 -5.73
CA ASN A 72 -8.03 9.96 -4.41
C ASN A 72 -9.39 9.50 -3.83
N GLY A 73 -9.92 8.37 -4.32
CA GLY A 73 -11.22 7.84 -3.93
C GLY A 73 -12.41 8.71 -4.34
N ILE A 74 -12.22 9.78 -5.12
CA ILE A 74 -13.29 10.73 -5.45
C ILE A 74 -14.20 10.12 -6.53
N GLY A 75 -15.40 9.71 -6.13
CA GLY A 75 -16.44 9.22 -7.05
C GLY A 75 -17.31 10.34 -7.63
N SER A 76 -18.51 9.97 -8.07
CA SER A 76 -19.48 10.91 -8.60
C SER A 76 -20.02 11.88 -7.53
N SER A 77 -20.26 13.13 -7.91
CA SER A 77 -20.99 14.07 -7.07
C SER A 77 -21.91 14.94 -7.91
N TYR A 78 -23.16 15.09 -7.48
CA TYR A 78 -24.10 15.98 -8.14
C TYR A 78 -25.10 16.55 -7.13
N ALA A 79 -25.65 17.70 -7.49
CA ALA A 79 -26.77 18.31 -6.81
C ALA A 79 -27.79 18.75 -7.86
N SER A 80 -29.06 18.49 -7.60
CA SER A 80 -30.15 18.91 -8.44
C SER A 80 -31.25 19.55 -7.61
N TRP A 81 -31.89 20.55 -8.20
CA TRP A 81 -33.03 21.20 -7.60
C TRP A 81 -34.17 21.21 -8.61
N THR A 82 -35.33 20.78 -8.16
CA THR A 82 -36.60 21.04 -8.83
C THR A 82 -37.48 21.81 -7.84
N PRO A 83 -38.52 22.53 -8.29
CA PRO A 83 -39.38 23.29 -7.40
C PRO A 83 -39.79 22.47 -6.17
N PHE A 84 -39.44 22.98 -5.00
CA PHE A 84 -39.72 22.40 -3.67
C PHE A 84 -39.04 21.07 -3.36
N LYS A 85 -38.07 20.62 -4.16
CA LYS A 85 -37.31 19.38 -3.95
C LYS A 85 -35.84 19.58 -4.30
N ALA A 86 -34.97 19.34 -3.32
CA ALA A 86 -33.52 19.37 -3.50
C ALA A 86 -32.97 17.97 -3.26
N ASN A 87 -32.12 17.49 -4.16
CA ASN A 87 -31.42 16.23 -4.03
C ASN A 87 -29.94 16.44 -4.26
N SER A 88 -29.12 15.73 -3.50
CA SER A 88 -27.67 15.78 -3.67
C SER A 88 -27.05 14.44 -3.32
N GLN A 89 -26.06 14.02 -4.08
CA GLN A 89 -25.39 12.74 -3.91
C GLN A 89 -23.88 12.92 -4.01
N ILE A 90 -23.14 12.20 -3.16
CA ILE A 90 -21.68 12.09 -3.21
C ILE A 90 -21.33 10.62 -3.08
N ARG A 91 -20.46 10.12 -3.96
CA ARG A 91 -19.87 8.79 -3.89
C ARG A 91 -18.38 8.93 -3.62
N HIS A 92 -17.85 8.11 -2.71
CA HIS A 92 -16.42 8.10 -2.39
C HIS A 92 -15.97 6.67 -2.10
N HIS A 93 -14.78 6.32 -2.58
CA HIS A 93 -14.13 5.04 -2.32
C HIS A 93 -13.25 5.15 -1.07
N PHE A 94 -13.36 4.17 -0.18
CA PHE A 94 -12.58 4.03 1.04
C PHE A 94 -11.70 2.79 0.93
N SER A 95 -10.39 2.97 1.12
CA SER A 95 -9.44 1.88 1.28
C SER A 95 -9.52 1.31 2.70
N SER A 96 -10.70 0.81 3.09
CA SER A 96 -10.98 0.24 4.40
C SER A 96 -12.08 -0.81 4.31
N SER A 97 -12.20 -1.67 5.32
CA SER A 97 -13.25 -2.67 5.39
C SER A 97 -14.62 -2.07 5.66
N LYS A 98 -15.66 -2.81 5.26
CA LYS A 98 -17.07 -2.47 5.46
C LYS A 98 -17.42 -2.22 6.92
N GLU A 99 -16.90 -3.05 7.82
CA GLU A 99 -17.13 -2.95 9.26
C GLU A 99 -16.57 -1.64 9.85
N ILE A 100 -15.34 -1.28 9.45
CA ILE A 100 -14.70 -0.04 9.91
C ILE A 100 -15.48 1.16 9.40
N VAL A 101 -15.80 1.18 8.11
CA VAL A 101 -16.57 2.27 7.51
C VAL A 101 -17.95 2.40 8.17
N TRP A 102 -18.62 1.27 8.42
CA TRP A 102 -19.90 1.23 9.15
C TRP A 102 -19.77 1.82 10.56
N LYS A 103 -18.74 1.43 11.31
CA LYS A 103 -18.46 1.96 12.65
C LYS A 103 -18.22 3.47 12.61
N MET A 104 -17.47 3.96 11.62
CA MET A 104 -17.20 5.40 11.46
C MET A 104 -18.47 6.19 11.10
N ILE A 105 -19.32 5.66 10.23
CA ILE A 105 -20.59 6.30 9.82
C ILE A 105 -21.60 6.32 10.97
N THR A 106 -21.65 5.26 11.79
CA THR A 106 -22.59 5.14 12.92
C THR A 106 -22.09 5.77 14.22
N SER A 107 -20.80 6.11 14.30
CA SER A 107 -20.21 6.85 15.42
C SER A 107 -20.64 8.33 15.40
N LEU A 108 -21.83 8.60 15.93
CA LEU A 108 -22.46 9.93 15.96
C LEU A 108 -21.66 10.97 16.76
N GLU A 109 -20.81 10.54 17.68
CA GLU A 109 -19.91 11.40 18.45
C GLU A 109 -18.90 12.13 17.56
N THR A 110 -18.44 11.50 16.47
CA THR A 110 -17.41 12.05 15.56
C THR A 110 -17.97 13.00 14.52
N TYR A 111 -19.29 13.20 14.48
CA TYR A 111 -19.95 13.98 13.43
C TYR A 111 -19.51 15.44 13.42
N ASN A 112 -19.12 15.99 14.56
CA ASN A 112 -18.51 17.32 14.64
C ASN A 112 -17.16 17.43 13.90
N VAL A 113 -16.45 16.32 13.70
CA VAL A 113 -15.13 16.28 13.05
C VAL A 113 -15.27 16.32 11.52
N TRP A 114 -16.12 15.46 10.96
CA TRP A 114 -16.16 15.24 9.51
C TRP A 114 -17.45 15.73 8.84
N PHE A 115 -18.58 15.74 9.56
CA PHE A 115 -19.87 16.10 8.99
C PHE A 115 -20.02 17.62 8.90
N SER A 116 -20.28 18.12 7.69
CA SER A 116 -20.27 19.56 7.44
C SER A 116 -21.36 20.31 8.22
N GLY A 117 -20.94 21.30 9.02
CA GLY A 117 -21.82 22.26 9.69
C GLY A 117 -22.19 21.87 11.12
N ILE A 118 -21.87 20.66 11.58
CA ILE A 118 -22.14 20.25 12.95
C ILE A 118 -21.02 20.79 13.85
N GLN A 119 -21.37 21.58 14.86
CA GLN A 119 -20.45 22.03 15.89
C GLN A 119 -20.33 20.99 17.01
N ARG A 120 -21.46 20.38 17.40
CA ARG A 120 -21.52 19.35 18.43
C ARG A 120 -22.69 18.41 18.17
N ALA A 121 -22.50 17.13 18.50
CA ALA A 121 -23.57 16.13 18.56
C ALA A 121 -23.71 15.66 20.01
N MET A 122 -24.94 15.36 20.43
CA MET A 122 -25.26 14.80 21.74
C MET A 122 -26.32 13.70 21.60
N PRO A 123 -26.26 12.63 22.39
CA PRO A 123 -27.33 11.65 22.41
C PRO A 123 -28.58 12.25 23.06
N ASP A 124 -29.77 11.74 22.71
CA ASP A 124 -31.03 12.18 23.31
C ASP A 124 -31.63 11.03 24.12
N ILE A 125 -31.05 10.79 25.30
CA ILE A 125 -31.38 9.68 26.19
C ILE A 125 -31.87 10.23 27.52
N GLN A 126 -32.94 9.62 28.05
CA GLN A 126 -33.33 9.82 29.45
C GLN A 126 -32.71 8.70 30.28
N SER A 127 -31.79 9.05 31.17
CA SER A 127 -31.16 8.14 32.13
C SER A 127 -31.02 8.85 33.48
N GLU A 128 -31.19 8.13 34.57
CA GLU A 128 -31.05 8.67 35.94
C GLU A 128 -29.62 9.16 36.20
N ARG A 129 -28.62 8.48 35.63
CA ARG A 129 -27.22 8.86 35.80
C ARG A 129 -26.84 9.96 34.82
N TYR A 130 -26.47 11.13 35.34
CA TYR A 130 -26.12 12.32 34.55
C TYR A 130 -25.14 12.02 33.41
N VAL A 131 -24.07 11.26 33.66
CA VAL A 131 -23.05 10.93 32.65
C VAL A 131 -23.63 10.14 31.47
N HIS A 132 -24.60 9.26 31.71
CA HIS A 132 -25.21 8.45 30.65
C HIS A 132 -26.06 9.30 29.69
N GLN A 133 -26.52 10.48 30.10
CA GLN A 133 -27.26 11.40 29.22
C GLN A 133 -26.37 12.01 28.12
N PHE A 134 -25.05 11.91 28.24
CA PHE A 134 -24.08 12.46 27.27
C PHE A 134 -23.25 11.40 26.54
N SER A 135 -23.40 10.11 26.88
CA SER A 135 -22.66 9.02 26.24
C SER A 135 -23.45 8.41 25.08
N PHE A 136 -22.85 8.39 23.89
CA PHE A 136 -23.43 7.73 22.72
C PHE A 136 -23.47 6.21 22.85
N ASP A 137 -22.65 5.60 23.71
CA ASP A 137 -22.66 4.16 23.99
C ASP A 137 -23.99 3.68 24.60
N LYS A 138 -24.72 4.60 25.24
CA LYS A 138 -26.04 4.34 25.83
C LYS A 138 -27.19 4.62 24.85
N LEU A 139 -26.91 5.17 23.67
CA LEU A 139 -27.93 5.45 22.66
C LEU A 139 -28.23 4.19 21.87
N PRO A 140 -29.45 3.62 21.93
CA PRO A 140 -29.78 2.49 21.08
C PRO A 140 -29.84 2.95 19.62
N LEU A 141 -28.98 2.40 18.77
CA LEU A 141 -28.98 2.64 17.33
C LEU A 141 -30.11 1.83 16.67
N ILE A 142 -31.35 2.27 16.88
CA ILE A 142 -32.55 1.69 16.27
C ILE A 142 -33.36 2.77 15.57
N PRO A 143 -34.16 2.42 14.55
CA PRO A 143 -35.10 3.36 13.94
C PRO A 143 -36.03 3.95 15.00
N GLY A 144 -36.20 5.27 14.97
CA GLY A 144 -36.98 6.03 15.95
C GLY A 144 -36.17 6.64 17.09
N SER A 145 -34.92 6.22 17.31
CA SER A 145 -34.02 6.88 18.27
C SER A 145 -33.66 8.30 17.82
N PHE A 146 -33.35 9.15 18.79
CA PHE A 146 -33.01 10.55 18.54
C PHE A 146 -31.61 10.89 19.01
N PHE A 147 -30.97 11.81 18.29
CA PHE A 147 -29.79 12.51 18.75
C PHE A 147 -29.97 14.01 18.48
N LYS A 148 -29.28 14.84 19.24
CA LYS A 148 -29.32 16.30 19.13
C LYS A 148 -28.05 16.79 18.45
N ILE A 149 -28.19 17.80 17.60
CA ILE A 149 -27.05 18.50 17.00
C ILE A 149 -27.12 19.99 17.27
N ARG A 150 -25.94 20.58 17.45
CA ARG A 150 -25.70 22.02 17.47
C ARG A 150 -25.07 22.40 16.13
N PRO A 151 -25.74 23.20 15.29
CA PRO A 151 -25.12 23.79 14.11
C PRO A 151 -23.98 24.73 14.48
N ALA A 152 -22.97 24.84 13.62
CA ALA A 152 -21.93 25.86 13.66
C ALA A 152 -22.47 27.23 13.20
N SER A 153 -23.56 27.68 13.82
CA SER A 153 -24.23 28.94 13.60
C SER A 153 -24.94 29.40 14.88
N LEU A 154 -25.68 30.50 14.81
CA LEU A 154 -26.55 30.97 15.89
C LEU A 154 -27.84 30.11 16.03
N ALA A 155 -28.01 29.11 15.16
CA ALA A 155 -29.01 28.03 15.14
C ALA A 155 -29.32 27.43 16.54
N PRO A 156 -30.55 27.16 17.06
CA PRO A 156 -30.68 26.39 18.31
C PRO A 156 -30.25 24.92 18.14
N TRP A 157 -30.37 24.12 19.19
CA TRP A 157 -30.22 22.67 19.08
C TRP A 157 -31.38 22.07 18.28
N PHE A 158 -31.07 21.08 17.44
CA PHE A 158 -32.06 20.37 16.64
C PHE A 158 -32.03 18.87 16.94
N ARG A 159 -33.20 18.26 17.07
CA ARG A 159 -33.36 16.81 17.19
C ARG A 159 -33.36 16.18 15.80
N CYS A 160 -32.51 15.18 15.64
CA CYS A 160 -32.38 14.33 14.46
C CYS A 160 -32.88 12.94 14.82
N ARG A 161 -33.68 12.34 13.94
CA ARG A 161 -34.29 11.03 14.17
C ARG A 161 -33.62 10.01 13.27
N ILE A 162 -33.18 8.89 13.84
CA ILE A 162 -32.68 7.75 13.06
C ILE A 162 -33.89 7.11 12.37
N ILE A 163 -33.82 6.95 11.05
CA ILE A 163 -34.93 6.40 10.24
C ILE A 163 -34.59 5.00 9.74
N THR A 164 -33.38 4.82 9.22
CA THR A 164 -32.97 3.57 8.57
C THR A 164 -31.70 3.08 9.20
N ILE A 165 -31.69 1.81 9.59
CA ILE A 165 -30.48 1.10 9.97
C ILE A 165 -30.54 -0.31 9.39
N GLU A 166 -29.65 -0.57 8.44
CA GLU A 166 -29.37 -1.88 7.89
C GLU A 166 -27.87 -2.09 8.08
N LYS A 167 -27.51 -2.99 9.00
CA LYS A 167 -26.12 -3.20 9.41
C LYS A 167 -25.22 -3.36 8.17
N GLU A 168 -24.17 -2.55 8.11
CA GLU A 168 -23.16 -2.52 7.06
C GLU A 168 -23.69 -2.19 5.64
N LYS A 169 -24.96 -1.79 5.50
CA LYS A 169 -25.57 -1.55 4.18
C LYS A 169 -26.13 -0.14 4.05
N GLU A 170 -26.99 0.28 4.97
CA GLU A 170 -27.60 1.61 4.93
C GLU A 170 -27.80 2.21 6.32
N PHE A 171 -27.38 3.46 6.51
CA PHE A 171 -27.64 4.23 7.70
C PHE A 171 -28.25 5.58 7.32
N GLY A 172 -29.42 5.93 7.86
CA GLY A 172 -30.14 7.14 7.48
C GLY A 172 -30.88 7.80 8.63
N PHE A 173 -30.91 9.13 8.61
CA PHE A 173 -31.57 9.94 9.63
C PHE A 173 -32.14 11.25 9.05
N ASP A 174 -33.17 11.75 9.73
CA ASP A 174 -33.68 13.11 9.53
C ASP A 174 -32.67 14.09 10.12
N PHE A 175 -32.26 15.06 9.32
CA PHE A 175 -31.26 16.05 9.64
C PHE A 175 -31.83 17.46 9.54
N ARG A 176 -31.55 18.29 10.54
CA ARG A 176 -32.00 19.68 10.57
C ARG A 176 -30.92 20.60 11.11
N MET A 177 -30.52 21.57 10.30
CA MET A 177 -29.54 22.60 10.69
C MET A 177 -30.13 24.00 10.83
N THR A 178 -31.31 24.20 10.27
CA THR A 178 -31.99 25.49 10.24
C THR A 178 -33.46 25.29 10.58
N PRO A 179 -34.17 26.32 11.04
CA PRO A 179 -35.61 26.21 11.23
C PRO A 179 -36.38 26.07 9.90
N PHE A 180 -35.78 26.39 8.76
CA PHE A 180 -36.48 26.57 7.48
C PHE A 180 -36.76 25.27 6.72
N TYR A 181 -35.90 24.25 6.85
CA TYR A 181 -36.07 23.00 6.13
C TYR A 181 -35.55 21.81 6.93
N LYS A 182 -35.99 20.61 6.53
CA LYS A 182 -35.46 19.32 6.98
C LYS A 182 -34.84 18.60 5.79
N GLU A 183 -33.76 17.87 6.02
CA GLU A 183 -33.14 17.00 5.04
C GLU A 183 -33.22 15.56 5.55
N TYR A 184 -33.41 14.60 4.66
CA TYR A 184 -33.13 13.20 4.94
C TYR A 184 -31.73 12.90 4.41
N VAL A 185 -30.84 12.43 5.28
CA VAL A 185 -29.47 12.05 4.93
C VAL A 185 -29.34 10.54 5.07
N SER A 186 -28.88 9.86 4.03
CA SER A 186 -28.54 8.43 4.10
C SER A 186 -27.17 8.14 3.55
N PHE A 187 -26.53 7.12 4.13
CA PHE A 187 -25.25 6.57 3.71
C PHE A 187 -25.51 5.14 3.28
N LYS A 188 -25.20 4.84 2.02
CA LYS A 188 -25.22 3.48 1.47
C LYS A 188 -23.80 2.99 1.30
N ILE A 189 -23.57 1.75 1.69
CA ILE A 189 -22.26 1.10 1.63
C ILE A 189 -22.36 -0.05 0.64
N GLU A 190 -21.43 -0.06 -0.31
CA GLU A 190 -21.31 -1.05 -1.38
C GLU A 190 -19.89 -1.63 -1.34
N ASP A 191 -19.77 -2.95 -1.44
CA ASP A 191 -18.47 -3.62 -1.43
C ASP A 191 -17.78 -3.46 -2.80
N ALA A 192 -16.45 -3.36 -2.79
CA ALA A 192 -15.58 -3.33 -3.98
C ALA A 192 -14.43 -4.33 -3.79
N GLU A 193 -13.72 -4.71 -4.87
CA GLU A 193 -12.62 -5.69 -4.76
C GLU A 193 -11.49 -5.19 -3.84
N GLN A 194 -11.20 -3.88 -3.90
CA GLN A 194 -10.14 -3.23 -3.10
C GLN A 194 -10.68 -2.15 -2.14
N GLY A 195 -11.71 -2.48 -1.37
CA GLY A 195 -12.25 -1.59 -0.35
C GLY A 195 -13.76 -1.44 -0.44
N VAL A 196 -14.25 -0.22 -0.23
CA VAL A 196 -15.68 0.02 -0.06
C VAL A 196 -16.10 1.35 -0.68
N PHE A 197 -17.19 1.34 -1.44
CA PHE A 197 -17.85 2.56 -1.88
C PHE A 197 -18.90 3.01 -0.88
N VAL A 198 -18.84 4.28 -0.51
CA VAL A 198 -19.88 4.93 0.28
C VAL A 198 -20.57 5.98 -0.57
N THR A 199 -21.90 5.91 -0.61
CA THR A 199 -22.75 6.88 -1.27
C THR A 199 -23.56 7.64 -0.21
N CYS A 200 -23.33 8.94 -0.07
CA CYS A 200 -24.13 9.82 0.76
C CYS A 200 -25.22 10.49 -0.09
N ASN A 201 -26.47 10.21 0.23
CA ASN A 201 -27.64 10.85 -0.35
C ASN A 201 -28.20 11.87 0.63
N ARG A 202 -28.59 13.04 0.12
CA ARG A 202 -29.36 14.03 0.87
C ARG A 202 -30.56 14.45 0.05
N SER A 203 -31.72 14.47 0.67
CA SER A 203 -32.95 14.94 0.03
C SER A 203 -33.67 15.92 0.94
N SER A 204 -34.22 16.98 0.38
CA SER A 204 -35.01 17.97 1.12
C SER A 204 -36.26 18.32 0.34
N LYS A 205 -37.37 18.54 1.06
CA LYS A 205 -38.66 18.91 0.50
C LYS A 205 -39.19 20.18 1.18
N GLY A 206 -39.88 21.02 0.41
CA GLY A 206 -40.53 22.24 0.88
C GLY A 206 -40.06 23.52 0.17
N ILE A 207 -40.71 24.64 0.46
CA ILE A 207 -40.44 25.97 -0.14
C ILE A 207 -39.00 26.45 0.04
N PHE A 208 -38.34 26.01 1.11
CA PHE A 208 -36.95 26.34 1.43
C PHE A 208 -35.95 25.22 1.07
N SER A 209 -36.35 24.21 0.27
CA SER A 209 -35.48 23.08 -0.06
C SER A 209 -34.19 23.50 -0.76
N PHE A 210 -34.21 24.56 -1.57
CA PHE A 210 -33.03 25.07 -2.28
C PHE A 210 -31.91 25.48 -1.30
N LEU A 211 -32.25 25.89 -0.07
CA LEU A 211 -31.27 26.24 0.95
C LEU A 211 -30.41 25.04 1.40
N SER A 212 -30.88 23.81 1.19
CA SER A 212 -30.10 22.59 1.43
C SER A 212 -28.91 22.45 0.47
N LEU A 213 -28.93 23.11 -0.69
CA LEU A 213 -27.83 23.08 -1.66
C LEU A 213 -26.82 24.22 -1.48
N LEU A 214 -27.09 25.15 -0.56
CA LEU A 214 -26.13 26.21 -0.24
C LEU A 214 -24.83 25.60 0.28
N ASN A 215 -23.70 26.15 -0.18
CA ASN A 215 -22.35 25.66 0.11
C ASN A 215 -22.12 24.19 -0.27
N TRP A 216 -22.87 23.68 -1.26
CA TRP A 216 -22.70 22.32 -1.77
C TRP A 216 -21.28 22.08 -2.27
N SER A 217 -20.84 22.84 -3.28
CA SER A 217 -19.54 22.67 -3.94
C SER A 217 -18.35 22.87 -3.00
N SER A 218 -18.46 23.78 -2.03
CA SER A 218 -17.35 24.18 -1.18
C SER A 218 -17.17 23.28 0.05
N ARG A 219 -18.28 22.87 0.71
CA ARG A 219 -18.27 22.16 1.99
C ARG A 219 -18.99 20.82 1.97
N LYS A 220 -20.27 20.78 1.57
CA LYS A 220 -21.09 19.57 1.71
C LYS A 220 -20.63 18.43 0.78
N SER A 221 -20.15 18.74 -0.42
CA SER A 221 -19.59 17.76 -1.37
C SER A 221 -18.36 17.00 -0.84
N LYS A 222 -17.66 17.57 0.15
CA LYS A 222 -16.39 17.05 0.68
C LYS A 222 -16.54 16.24 1.97
N ILE A 223 -17.76 15.95 2.44
CA ILE A 223 -17.98 15.26 3.72
C ILE A 223 -17.35 13.86 3.75
N LEU A 224 -17.49 13.08 2.68
CA LEU A 224 -16.93 11.74 2.63
C LEU A 224 -15.40 11.77 2.52
N ARG A 225 -14.82 12.79 1.88
CA ARG A 225 -13.37 13.01 1.87
C ARG A 225 -12.82 13.34 3.27
N ARG A 226 -13.58 14.09 4.07
CA ARG A 226 -13.20 14.36 5.47
C ARG A 226 -13.33 13.12 6.34
N LEU A 227 -14.36 12.31 6.10
CA LEU A 227 -14.52 11.01 6.75
C LEU A 227 -13.33 10.10 6.39
N ALA A 228 -12.97 10.01 5.11
CA ALA A 228 -11.84 9.20 4.66
C ALA A 228 -10.51 9.60 5.30
N ALA A 229 -10.31 10.89 5.59
CA ALA A 229 -9.10 11.38 6.26
C ALA A 229 -8.96 10.90 7.73
N ILE A 230 -10.06 10.49 8.37
CA ILE A 230 -10.06 9.98 9.75
C ILE A 230 -10.34 8.48 9.83
N THR A 231 -10.78 7.86 8.74
CA THR A 231 -11.00 6.41 8.66
C THR A 231 -9.64 5.71 8.53
N PRO A 232 -9.35 4.66 9.31
CA PRO A 232 -8.10 3.92 9.19
C PRO A 232 -8.06 3.20 7.84
N VAL A 233 -6.89 3.27 7.20
CA VAL A 233 -6.64 2.63 5.90
C VAL A 233 -6.19 1.19 6.15
N ILE A 234 -6.73 0.27 5.36
CA ILE A 234 -6.31 -1.14 5.33
C ILE A 234 -5.56 -1.36 4.03
N ASP A 235 -4.36 -1.92 4.14
CA ASP A 235 -3.62 -2.41 2.98
C ASP A 235 -4.29 -3.71 2.52
N PHE A 236 -5.20 -3.59 1.56
CA PHE A 236 -5.55 -4.72 0.69
C PHE A 236 -4.28 -4.98 -0.11
N GLY A 237 -3.52 -5.99 0.29
CA GLY A 237 -2.23 -6.32 -0.32
C GLY A 237 -2.35 -6.16 -1.84
N LYS A 238 -1.37 -5.46 -2.44
CA LYS A 238 -1.33 -5.31 -3.89
C LYS A 238 -1.52 -6.71 -4.48
N THR A 239 -2.64 -6.96 -5.15
CA THR A 239 -2.59 -7.84 -6.30
C THR A 239 -1.56 -7.18 -7.19
N ASP A 240 -0.48 -7.89 -7.45
CA ASP A 240 0.54 -7.48 -8.39
C ASP A 240 -0.18 -7.05 -9.66
N ASP A 241 -0.39 -5.73 -9.81
CA ASP A 241 -0.57 -5.14 -11.13
C ASP A 241 0.67 -5.63 -11.85
N GLU A 242 0.45 -6.45 -12.89
CA GLU A 242 1.46 -6.95 -13.80
C GLU A 242 2.34 -5.79 -14.26
N SER A 243 3.36 -5.48 -13.49
CA SER A 243 4.50 -4.69 -13.90
C SER A 243 5.59 -5.72 -14.12
N ASP A 244 5.57 -6.33 -15.31
CA ASP A 244 6.66 -7.06 -15.95
C ASP A 244 7.76 -7.51 -14.96
N ASP A 245 7.44 -8.48 -14.11
CA ASP A 245 8.38 -9.04 -13.12
C ASP A 245 9.23 -10.12 -13.81
N GLU A 246 9.83 -9.75 -14.94
CA GLU A 246 10.97 -10.45 -15.51
C GLU A 246 12.21 -9.57 -15.27
N ASN A 247 12.97 -9.95 -14.23
CA ASN A 247 14.30 -9.44 -13.80
C ASN A 247 14.35 -8.51 -12.57
N ALA A 248 13.80 -8.97 -11.44
CA ALA A 248 14.24 -8.48 -10.13
C ALA A 248 15.69 -8.89 -9.77
N GLU A 249 16.36 -9.73 -10.58
CA GLU A 249 17.71 -10.25 -10.30
C GLU A 249 18.87 -9.26 -10.57
N ASP A 250 18.63 -8.11 -11.22
CA ASP A 250 19.72 -7.23 -11.68
C ASP A 250 19.55 -5.73 -11.34
N MET A 251 18.70 -5.38 -10.35
CA MET A 251 18.41 -3.96 -10.05
C MET A 251 19.66 -3.10 -9.77
N TRP A 252 20.73 -3.70 -9.24
CA TRP A 252 22.01 -3.02 -8.96
C TRP A 252 23.21 -3.75 -9.53
N GLY A 253 23.05 -4.53 -10.61
CA GLY A 253 24.15 -5.23 -11.29
C GLY A 253 24.96 -6.18 -10.37
N GLY A 254 24.28 -6.82 -9.42
CA GLY A 254 24.85 -7.77 -8.46
C GLY A 254 25.39 -7.18 -7.15
N TYR A 255 25.47 -5.85 -6.98
CA TYR A 255 26.02 -5.26 -5.75
C TYR A 255 25.07 -5.40 -4.55
N ALA A 256 25.63 -5.62 -3.36
CA ALA A 256 24.88 -5.79 -2.10
C ALA A 256 24.15 -4.52 -1.65
N SER A 257 24.63 -3.35 -2.06
CA SER A 257 24.06 -2.03 -1.74
C SER A 257 23.96 -1.15 -2.98
N ARG A 258 22.90 -0.34 -3.02
CA ARG A 258 22.73 0.74 -4.00
C ARG A 258 23.89 1.74 -3.94
N GLU A 259 24.44 2.00 -2.76
CA GLU A 259 25.56 2.91 -2.56
C GLU A 259 26.85 2.36 -3.18
N ASP A 260 27.07 1.05 -3.07
CA ASP A 260 28.22 0.38 -3.68
C ASP A 260 28.16 0.42 -5.21
N TYR A 261 26.98 0.18 -5.78
CA TYR A 261 26.77 0.31 -7.22
C TYR A 261 27.04 1.75 -7.72
N ILE A 262 26.59 2.75 -6.96
CA ILE A 262 26.85 4.17 -7.27
C ILE A 262 28.35 4.47 -7.18
N ASN A 263 29.03 4.01 -6.13
CA ASN A 263 30.47 4.23 -5.94
C ASN A 263 31.29 3.57 -7.05
N TYR A 264 30.93 2.35 -7.46
CA TYR A 264 31.52 1.67 -8.61
C TYR A 264 31.32 2.48 -9.90
N ALA A 265 30.09 2.93 -10.18
CA ALA A 265 29.78 3.70 -11.38
C ALA A 265 30.52 5.06 -11.41
N VAL A 266 30.69 5.72 -10.26
CA VAL A 266 31.49 6.94 -10.12
C VAL A 266 32.97 6.66 -10.41
N ASN A 267 33.55 5.58 -9.89
CA ASN A 267 34.93 5.20 -10.15
C ASN A 267 35.19 4.85 -11.62
N MET A 268 34.26 4.14 -12.27
CA MET A 268 34.31 3.89 -13.71
C MET A 268 34.21 5.19 -14.52
N GLY A 269 33.35 6.12 -14.11
CA GLY A 269 33.23 7.44 -14.73
C GLY A 269 34.49 8.31 -14.55
N LEU A 270 35.23 8.16 -13.44
CA LEU A 270 36.54 8.80 -13.22
C LEU A 270 37.62 8.22 -14.13
N GLN A 271 37.53 6.93 -14.45
CA GLN A 271 38.35 6.25 -15.47
C GLN A 271 37.93 6.56 -16.92
N ASN A 272 37.11 7.60 -17.13
CA ASN A 272 36.53 8.01 -18.41
C ASN A 272 35.56 7.00 -19.05
N ASN A 273 35.05 6.03 -18.30
CA ASN A 273 34.02 5.10 -18.76
C ASN A 273 32.61 5.57 -18.36
N MET A 274 32.06 6.51 -19.15
CA MET A 274 30.73 7.10 -18.91
C MET A 274 29.57 6.17 -19.25
N ASP A 275 29.82 5.10 -20.01
CA ASP A 275 28.79 4.18 -20.49
C ASP A 275 28.15 3.41 -19.33
N VAL A 276 28.93 3.10 -18.29
CA VAL A 276 28.43 2.45 -17.07
C VAL A 276 27.39 3.32 -16.36
N ILE A 277 27.61 4.63 -16.26
CA ILE A 277 26.65 5.56 -15.62
C ILE A 277 25.40 5.73 -16.49
N ASN A 278 25.56 5.76 -17.81
CA ASN A 278 24.45 5.95 -18.73
C ASN A 278 23.58 4.70 -18.88
N ALA A 279 24.17 3.50 -18.71
CA ALA A 279 23.48 2.21 -18.71
C ALA A 279 22.57 1.99 -17.50
N ILE A 280 22.69 2.81 -16.44
CA ILE A 280 21.78 2.76 -15.28
C ILE A 280 20.37 3.17 -15.73
N THR A 281 19.45 2.20 -15.73
CA THR A 281 18.02 2.39 -16.08
C THR A 281 17.33 3.32 -15.09
N ASP A 282 17.58 3.14 -13.79
CA ASP A 282 17.01 3.96 -12.71
C ASP A 282 17.50 5.42 -12.75
N LYS A 283 16.60 6.35 -13.08
CA LYS A 283 16.89 7.78 -13.21
C LYS A 283 17.42 8.42 -11.91
N PRO A 284 16.83 8.18 -10.72
CA PRO A 284 17.39 8.57 -9.43
C PRO A 284 18.84 8.11 -9.18
N THR A 285 19.14 6.82 -9.35
CA THR A 285 20.50 6.26 -9.11
C THR A 285 21.51 6.82 -10.10
N ARG A 286 21.14 6.97 -11.37
CA ARG A 286 21.96 7.63 -12.39
C ARG A 286 22.25 9.10 -12.06
N GLY A 287 21.26 9.82 -11.54
CA GLY A 287 21.42 11.21 -11.09
C GLY A 287 22.44 11.34 -9.95
N LEU A 288 22.36 10.44 -8.96
CA LEU A 288 23.32 10.37 -7.85
C LEU A 288 24.74 10.03 -8.32
N ALA A 289 24.90 9.07 -9.24
CA ALA A 289 26.19 8.73 -9.82
C ALA A 289 26.81 9.89 -10.61
N LYS A 290 26.02 10.62 -11.42
CA LYS A 290 26.51 11.83 -12.12
C LYS A 290 26.92 12.93 -11.15
N ALA A 291 26.13 13.16 -10.10
CA ALA A 291 26.47 14.14 -9.06
C ALA A 291 27.74 13.75 -8.30
N GLY A 292 27.90 12.46 -7.96
CA GLY A 292 29.09 11.91 -7.33
C GLY A 292 30.34 12.07 -8.20
N LEU A 293 30.24 11.81 -9.50
CA LEU A 293 31.35 12.01 -10.45
C LEU A 293 31.78 13.47 -10.54
N VAL A 294 30.83 14.40 -10.66
CA VAL A 294 31.13 15.84 -10.69
C VAL A 294 31.78 16.29 -9.38
N ARG A 295 31.30 15.78 -8.25
CA ARG A 295 31.87 16.08 -6.93
C ARG A 295 33.31 15.55 -6.83
N ALA A 296 33.56 14.29 -7.19
CA ALA A 296 34.89 13.68 -7.15
C ALA A 296 35.88 14.38 -8.09
N LYS A 297 35.46 14.78 -9.29
CA LYS A 297 36.29 15.59 -10.21
C LYS A 297 36.61 16.98 -9.64
N ARG A 298 35.72 17.54 -8.82
CA ARG A 298 35.91 18.86 -8.20
C ARG A 298 36.76 18.81 -6.92
N THR A 299 36.61 17.78 -6.10
CA THR A 299 37.31 17.66 -4.80
C THR A 299 38.59 16.84 -4.87
N GLY A 300 38.79 16.04 -5.93
CA GLY A 300 39.92 15.12 -6.05
C GLY A 300 39.82 13.88 -5.15
N GLU A 301 38.75 13.76 -4.36
CA GLU A 301 38.50 12.62 -3.48
C GLU A 301 37.69 11.55 -4.23
N THR A 302 38.25 10.35 -4.34
CA THR A 302 37.61 9.21 -4.99
C THR A 302 36.83 8.37 -3.98
N PRO A 303 35.57 7.98 -4.27
CA PRO A 303 34.81 7.08 -3.40
C PRO A 303 35.47 5.69 -3.31
N PRO A 304 35.20 4.92 -2.24
CA PRO A 304 35.71 3.55 -2.12
C PRO A 304 35.31 2.73 -3.35
N MET A 305 36.21 1.86 -3.82
CA MET A 305 35.95 0.97 -4.96
C MET A 305 35.45 -0.37 -4.43
N PRO A 306 34.13 -0.66 -4.49
CA PRO A 306 33.62 -1.96 -4.10
C PRO A 306 33.99 -3.01 -5.16
N GLU A 307 34.25 -4.24 -4.71
CA GLU A 307 34.50 -5.36 -5.61
C GLU A 307 33.19 -5.80 -6.27
N LYS A 308 33.24 -6.01 -7.60
CA LYS A 308 32.11 -6.55 -8.35
C LYS A 308 31.95 -8.03 -7.95
N PRO A 309 30.80 -8.47 -7.42
CA PRO A 309 30.60 -9.88 -7.12
C PRO A 309 30.63 -10.69 -8.42
N ALA A 310 31.29 -11.85 -8.38
CA ALA A 310 31.34 -12.77 -9.50
C ALA A 310 29.91 -13.21 -9.88
N PRO A 311 29.59 -13.34 -11.18
CA PRO A 311 28.27 -13.75 -11.63
C PRO A 311 27.90 -15.09 -10.98
N GLY A 312 26.85 -15.09 -10.14
CA GLY A 312 26.36 -16.28 -9.45
C GLY A 312 26.82 -16.49 -8.01
N SER A 313 27.54 -15.56 -7.38
CA SER A 313 27.86 -15.68 -5.94
C SER A 313 26.71 -15.18 -5.06
N LYS A 314 26.02 -16.13 -4.41
CA LYS A 314 25.03 -15.83 -3.35
C LYS A 314 25.72 -15.12 -2.20
N PRO A 315 25.17 -14.02 -1.63
CA PRO A 315 25.60 -13.57 -0.33
C PRO A 315 25.28 -14.68 0.69
N SER A 316 26.32 -15.21 1.34
CA SER A 316 26.17 -16.10 2.49
C SER A 316 25.66 -15.25 3.65
N GLY A 317 24.34 -15.14 3.77
CA GLY A 317 23.68 -14.61 4.95
C GLY A 317 23.65 -15.70 6.00
N ALA A 318 24.38 -15.51 7.10
CA ALA A 318 24.21 -16.29 8.30
C ALA A 318 22.74 -16.17 8.75
N SER A 319 22.07 -17.31 8.82
CA SER A 319 20.70 -17.43 9.30
C SER A 319 20.60 -16.85 10.71
N THR A 320 19.88 -15.75 10.86
CA THR A 320 19.45 -15.31 12.18
C THR A 320 18.36 -16.27 12.64
N ALA A 321 18.68 -17.06 13.65
CA ALA A 321 17.76 -17.99 14.29
C ALA A 321 16.46 -17.29 14.71
N ASN A 322 15.33 -17.96 14.46
CA ASN A 322 14.00 -17.59 14.93
C ASN A 322 13.98 -17.50 16.46
N THR A 323 14.16 -16.30 17.01
CA THR A 323 13.76 -15.99 18.38
C THR A 323 12.29 -15.59 18.34
N GLY A 324 11.40 -16.33 19.00
CA GLY A 324 9.94 -16.11 19.06
C GLY A 324 9.51 -14.82 19.80
N LEU A 325 10.16 -13.71 19.53
CA LEU A 325 9.96 -12.39 20.13
C LEU A 325 9.02 -11.54 19.27
N SER A 326 8.23 -10.66 19.91
CA SER A 326 7.37 -9.71 19.19
C SER A 326 8.20 -8.68 18.42
N ARG A 327 7.62 -8.05 17.40
CA ARG A 327 8.31 -7.03 16.58
C ARG A 327 8.83 -5.87 17.46
N GLU A 328 8.08 -5.49 18.48
CA GLU A 328 8.44 -4.44 19.43
C GLU A 328 9.61 -4.84 20.32
N GLN A 329 9.67 -6.11 20.75
CA GLN A 329 10.76 -6.65 21.55
C GLN A 329 12.06 -6.72 20.73
N ILE A 330 11.97 -7.12 19.46
CA ILE A 330 13.10 -7.12 18.53
C ILE A 330 13.64 -5.70 18.34
N VAL A 331 12.76 -4.73 18.12
CA VAL A 331 13.15 -3.31 17.99
C VAL A 331 13.82 -2.79 19.26
N ALA A 332 13.26 -3.05 20.44
CA ALA A 332 13.82 -2.61 21.71
C ALA A 332 15.23 -3.19 21.96
N MET A 333 15.42 -4.48 21.71
CA MET A 333 16.70 -5.16 21.90
C MET A 333 17.78 -4.60 20.95
N VAL A 334 17.43 -4.49 19.66
CA VAL A 334 18.36 -4.06 18.62
C VAL A 334 18.73 -2.58 18.78
N VAL A 335 17.78 -1.72 19.18
CA VAL A 335 18.04 -0.31 19.46
C VAL A 335 18.92 -0.15 20.71
N ASN A 336 18.74 -0.97 21.75
CA ASN A 336 19.59 -0.93 22.94
C ASN A 336 21.04 -1.32 22.61
N LYS A 337 21.26 -2.41 21.86
CA LYS A 337 22.61 -2.80 21.39
C LYS A 337 23.28 -1.71 20.54
N ALA A 338 22.51 -1.05 19.68
CA ALA A 338 22.99 0.05 18.86
C ALA A 338 23.29 1.35 19.63
N LEU A 339 22.60 1.59 20.75
CA LEU A 339 22.94 2.68 21.67
C LEU A 339 24.23 2.38 22.44
N ASP A 340 24.52 1.10 22.69
CA ASP A 340 25.75 0.64 23.35
C ASP A 340 26.94 0.51 22.38
N GLY A 341 26.75 0.82 21.09
CA GLY A 341 27.81 0.95 20.09
C GLY A 341 27.82 -0.10 18.97
N ASP A 342 26.96 -1.13 19.06
CA ASP A 342 26.88 -2.20 18.05
C ASP A 342 25.73 -1.97 17.05
N MET A 343 26.08 -1.53 15.83
CA MET A 343 25.13 -1.21 14.76
C MET A 343 24.75 -2.41 13.89
N ASP A 344 25.45 -3.53 14.01
CA ASP A 344 25.25 -4.71 13.16
C ASP A 344 23.85 -5.32 13.32
N PRO A 345 23.29 -5.45 14.55
CA PRO A 345 21.94 -5.97 14.74
C PRO A 345 20.85 -5.14 14.05
N ILE A 346 21.02 -3.81 13.92
CA ILE A 346 20.07 -2.96 13.17
C ILE A 346 20.12 -3.29 11.68
N ASN A 347 21.33 -3.45 11.13
CA ASN A 347 21.50 -3.63 9.70
C ASN A 347 21.13 -5.05 9.24
N SER A 348 21.26 -6.04 10.13
CA SER A 348 20.92 -7.44 9.91
C SER A 348 19.42 -7.78 9.96
N ILE A 349 18.53 -6.84 10.32
CA ILE A 349 17.07 -7.07 10.27
C ILE A 349 16.62 -7.13 8.80
N GLU A 350 16.18 -8.29 8.31
CA GLU A 350 15.70 -8.45 6.93
C GLU A 350 14.46 -7.59 6.64
N ASP A 351 13.51 -7.51 7.58
CA ASP A 351 12.27 -6.75 7.46
C ASP A 351 12.51 -5.22 7.38
N LYS A 352 12.30 -4.64 6.18
CA LYS A 352 12.49 -3.20 5.91
C LYS A 352 11.68 -2.29 6.86
N PRO A 353 10.38 -2.55 7.13
CA PRO A 353 9.60 -1.83 8.13
C PRO A 353 10.24 -1.82 9.53
N THR A 354 10.54 -3.00 10.10
CA THR A 354 11.11 -3.13 11.45
C THR A 354 12.48 -2.46 11.55
N ARG A 355 13.32 -2.59 10.51
CA ARG A 355 14.61 -1.88 10.38
C ARG A 355 14.44 -0.36 10.38
N GLY A 356 13.44 0.14 9.64
CA GLY A 356 13.10 1.56 9.57
C GLY A 356 12.65 2.12 10.92
N ILE A 357 11.80 1.38 11.63
CA ILE A 357 11.33 1.73 12.98
C ILE A 357 12.51 1.78 13.97
N ALA A 358 13.39 0.78 13.96
CA ALA A 358 14.57 0.73 14.82
C ALA A 358 15.53 1.92 14.56
N LYS A 359 15.85 2.22 13.29
CA LYS A 359 16.68 3.39 12.93
C LYS A 359 16.03 4.70 13.37
N ALA A 360 14.73 4.86 13.15
CA ALA A 360 14.00 6.07 13.53
C ALA A 360 13.98 6.26 15.06
N LEU A 361 13.77 5.18 15.83
CA LEU A 361 13.77 5.22 17.28
C LEU A 361 15.17 5.56 17.83
N MET A 362 16.23 4.94 17.30
CA MET A 362 17.61 5.30 17.64
C MET A 362 17.92 6.78 17.39
N VAL A 363 17.50 7.33 16.24
CA VAL A 363 17.71 8.76 15.93
C VAL A 363 16.93 9.66 16.89
N LYS A 364 15.69 9.30 17.26
CA LYS A 364 14.91 10.07 18.25
C LYS A 364 15.58 10.07 19.63
N ILE A 365 16.15 8.95 20.06
CA ILE A 365 16.88 8.84 21.33
C ILE A 365 18.17 9.67 21.28
N LYS A 366 18.96 9.56 20.20
CA LYS A 366 20.17 10.39 19.99
C LYS A 366 19.87 11.89 19.90
N ARG A 367 18.66 12.27 19.47
CA ARG A 367 18.16 13.66 19.44
C ARG A 367 17.50 14.11 20.75
N GLY A 368 17.47 13.27 21.79
CA GLY A 368 16.86 13.57 23.09
C GLY A 368 15.32 13.71 23.06
N THR A 369 14.67 13.23 22.00
CA THR A 369 13.21 13.34 21.79
C THR A 369 12.43 12.09 22.20
N ALA A 370 13.14 11.03 22.60
CA ALA A 370 12.58 9.79 23.13
C ALA A 370 13.55 9.19 24.16
N GLU A 371 13.03 8.48 25.16
CA GLU A 371 13.83 7.77 26.16
C GLU A 371 14.23 6.37 25.67
N ARG A 372 15.28 5.82 26.29
CA ARG A 372 15.81 4.49 25.99
C ARG A 372 14.72 3.42 26.28
N PRO A 373 14.38 2.55 25.33
CA PRO A 373 13.33 1.55 25.53
C PRO A 373 13.75 0.53 26.60
N ALA A 374 12.79 0.09 27.42
CA ALA A 374 13.01 -0.97 28.40
C ALA A 374 13.44 -2.27 27.69
N MET A 375 14.40 -2.99 28.27
CA MET A 375 14.84 -4.27 27.74
C MET A 375 13.70 -5.29 27.92
N PRO A 376 13.32 -6.04 26.87
CA PRO A 376 12.25 -7.02 26.99
C PRO A 376 12.66 -8.18 27.90
N GLU A 377 11.75 -8.61 28.78
CA GLU A 377 11.91 -9.81 29.59
C GLU A 377 11.85 -11.04 28.68
N ILE A 378 12.97 -11.74 28.55
CA ILE A 378 13.06 -13.02 27.85
C ILE A 378 12.67 -14.10 28.87
N PRO A 379 11.72 -15.01 28.59
CA PRO A 379 11.48 -16.15 29.47
C PRO A 379 12.75 -17.01 29.58
N ASP A 380 13.21 -17.25 30.81
CA ASP A 380 14.42 -17.98 31.20
C ASP A 380 14.39 -19.47 30.85
N THR A 381 14.41 -19.81 29.56
CA THR A 381 14.69 -21.18 29.11
C THR A 381 15.80 -21.30 28.08
N LEU A 382 16.58 -20.24 27.84
CA LEU A 382 17.77 -20.29 26.95
C LEU A 382 18.96 -19.47 27.46
N SER A 383 18.93 -19.00 28.70
CA SER A 383 19.91 -18.11 29.34
C SER A 383 20.74 -18.79 30.44
N GLU A 384 21.10 -20.07 30.28
CA GLU A 384 22.17 -20.68 31.08
C GLU A 384 23.01 -21.63 30.20
N GLN A 385 23.93 -21.04 29.43
CA GLN A 385 25.24 -21.62 29.09
C GLN A 385 26.05 -20.56 28.32
N SER A 386 26.43 -19.49 28.99
CA SER A 386 27.52 -18.61 28.52
C SER A 386 28.20 -17.91 29.70
N GLU A 387 28.49 -18.65 30.76
CA GLU A 387 29.63 -18.34 31.62
C GLU A 387 30.42 -19.63 31.87
N ASN A 388 31.70 -19.59 31.54
CA ASN A 388 32.73 -20.65 31.53
C ASN A 388 32.80 -21.57 30.30
N THR A 389 33.38 -21.07 29.21
CA THR A 389 34.36 -21.86 28.46
C THR A 389 35.60 -21.01 28.18
N VAL A 390 36.68 -21.33 28.91
CA VAL A 390 38.03 -21.08 28.43
C VAL A 390 38.12 -21.70 27.03
N ALA A 391 38.64 -20.96 26.05
CA ALA A 391 38.82 -21.48 24.69
C ALA A 391 39.76 -22.70 24.74
N GLU A 392 39.20 -23.91 24.76
CA GLU A 392 39.94 -25.16 24.59
C GLU A 392 40.47 -25.21 23.15
N SER A 393 41.75 -25.54 22.98
CA SER A 393 42.32 -25.73 21.64
C SER A 393 41.74 -27.00 21.00
N GLU A 394 41.70 -27.05 19.66
CA GLU A 394 41.14 -28.21 18.94
C GLU A 394 41.79 -29.54 19.35
N GLU A 395 43.07 -29.53 19.74
CA GLU A 395 43.80 -30.71 20.21
C GLU A 395 43.29 -31.22 21.57
N GLN A 396 43.01 -30.31 22.51
CA GLN A 396 42.48 -30.65 23.84
C GLN A 396 41.06 -31.21 23.75
N LEU A 397 40.24 -30.65 22.86
CA LEU A 397 38.89 -31.10 22.60
C LEU A 397 38.88 -32.52 21.97
N ILE A 398 39.85 -32.82 21.09
CA ILE A 398 40.01 -34.16 20.53
C ILE A 398 40.41 -35.17 21.61
N GLU A 399 41.39 -34.86 22.47
CA GLU A 399 41.84 -35.78 23.52
C GLU A 399 40.72 -36.11 24.52
N ARG A 400 39.99 -35.09 24.98
CA ARG A 400 38.85 -35.26 25.89
C ARG A 400 37.78 -36.16 25.28
N LEU A 401 37.37 -35.89 24.04
CA LEU A 401 36.33 -36.66 23.37
C LEU A 401 36.76 -38.09 23.03
N VAL A 402 38.06 -38.34 22.80
CA VAL A 402 38.58 -39.71 22.64
C VAL A 402 38.48 -40.48 23.97
N VAL A 403 38.78 -39.86 25.11
CA VAL A 403 38.64 -40.49 26.43
C VAL A 403 37.16 -40.80 26.75
N THR A 404 36.26 -39.83 26.53
CA THR A 404 34.81 -40.00 26.72
C THR A 404 34.24 -41.09 25.81
N GLY A 405 34.69 -41.14 24.55
CA GLY A 405 34.30 -42.19 23.61
C GLY A 405 34.87 -43.57 23.91
N LEU A 406 36.01 -43.67 24.61
CA LEU A 406 36.52 -44.94 25.13
C LEU A 406 35.66 -45.46 26.29
N THR A 407 35.10 -44.57 27.11
CA THR A 407 34.15 -44.92 28.18
C THR A 407 32.76 -45.30 27.67
N GLY A 408 32.48 -45.11 26.38
CA GLY A 408 31.28 -45.61 25.70
C GLY A 408 30.23 -44.56 25.37
N ASP A 409 30.45 -43.30 25.74
CA ASP A 409 29.56 -42.21 25.41
C ASP A 409 29.93 -41.59 24.05
N MET A 410 28.99 -41.61 23.12
CA MET A 410 29.17 -41.20 21.71
C MET A 410 28.28 -40.00 21.35
N GLU A 411 27.50 -39.47 22.29
CA GLU A 411 26.50 -38.42 22.02
C GLU A 411 27.18 -37.12 21.59
N GLU A 412 28.16 -36.64 22.37
CA GLU A 412 28.93 -35.42 22.06
C GLU A 412 29.72 -35.55 20.74
N ILE A 413 30.26 -36.74 20.44
CA ILE A 413 31.01 -36.99 19.19
C ILE A 413 30.08 -36.98 17.98
N ASN A 414 28.84 -37.48 18.13
CA ASN A 414 27.88 -37.51 17.04
C ASN A 414 27.26 -36.15 16.77
N ALA A 415 27.11 -35.32 17.81
CA ALA A 415 26.61 -33.95 17.72
C ALA A 415 27.60 -32.96 17.08
N LEU A 416 28.87 -33.33 16.87
CA LEU A 416 29.84 -32.51 16.14
C LEU A 416 29.43 -32.32 14.66
N ASP A 417 29.21 -31.07 14.26
CA ASP A 417 28.90 -30.67 12.87
C ASP A 417 30.06 -30.92 11.90
N ASN A 418 31.31 -30.78 12.38
CA ASN A 418 32.50 -30.99 11.55
C ASN A 418 32.77 -32.49 11.31
N ARG A 419 32.37 -32.96 10.12
CA ARG A 419 32.52 -34.36 9.68
C ARG A 419 33.97 -34.86 9.73
N VAL A 420 34.95 -33.99 9.49
CA VAL A 420 36.39 -34.36 9.47
C VAL A 420 36.91 -34.58 10.89
N LEU A 421 36.59 -33.66 11.82
CA LEU A 421 36.96 -33.80 13.23
C LEU A 421 36.30 -35.03 13.87
N ARG A 422 35.01 -35.25 13.60
CA ARG A 422 34.29 -36.46 14.04
C ARG A 422 34.95 -37.74 13.52
N GLY A 423 35.40 -37.73 12.26
CA GLY A 423 36.13 -38.85 11.65
C GLY A 423 37.46 -39.13 12.36
N LYS A 424 38.24 -38.08 12.66
CA LYS A 424 39.51 -38.18 13.40
C LYS A 424 39.32 -38.76 14.80
N ILE A 425 38.35 -38.27 15.57
CA ILE A 425 38.05 -38.74 16.94
C ILE A 425 37.62 -40.21 16.92
N LYS A 426 36.69 -40.60 16.03
CA LYS A 426 36.24 -41.99 15.91
C LYS A 426 37.38 -42.92 15.49
N ALA A 427 38.24 -42.50 14.57
CA ALA A 427 39.40 -43.27 14.17
C ALA A 427 40.41 -43.44 15.32
N ALA A 428 40.63 -42.39 16.12
CA ALA A 428 41.48 -42.43 17.31
C ALA A 428 40.94 -43.37 18.39
N ILE A 429 39.62 -43.35 18.65
CA ILE A 429 38.96 -44.30 19.57
C ILE A 429 39.14 -45.73 19.08
N VAL A 430 38.89 -46.00 17.79
CA VAL A 430 39.05 -47.35 17.21
C VAL A 430 40.51 -47.80 17.30
N LYS A 431 41.47 -46.91 17.06
CA LYS A 431 42.91 -47.22 17.19
C LYS A 431 43.29 -47.53 18.64
N ALA A 432 42.81 -46.75 19.61
CA ALA A 432 43.06 -46.99 21.02
C ALA A 432 42.38 -48.28 21.53
N LYS A 433 41.17 -48.61 21.06
CA LYS A 433 40.50 -49.89 21.37
C LYS A 433 41.20 -51.11 20.77
N ARG A 434 42.02 -50.94 19.72
CA ARG A 434 42.82 -52.01 19.09
C ARG A 434 44.19 -52.22 19.74
N GLN A 435 44.64 -51.28 20.58
CA GLN A 435 45.93 -51.35 21.29
C GLN A 435 45.81 -51.91 22.72
N LYS A 436 44.58 -52.03 23.24
CA LYS A 436 44.21 -52.94 24.34
C LYS A 436 43.75 -54.26 23.74
#